data_AF-A0A7V9JU65-F1
#
_entry.id   AF-A0A7V9JU65-F1
#
_cell.length_a   1.000
_cell.length_b   1.000
_cell.length_c   1.000
_cell.angle_alpha   90.00
_cell.angle_beta   90.00
_cell.angle_gamma   90.00
#
_symmetry.space_group_name_H-M   'P 1'
#
loop_
_entity.id
_entity.type
_entity.pdbx_description
1 polymer ?
#
loop_
_entity_poly.entity_id
_entity_poly.type
_entity_poly.pdbx_seq_one_letter_code
_entity_poly.pdbx_strand_id
1 'polypeptide(L)'
;MRAILLALLVCSGFGVDGRAADDAVAAETAAFFDQRIAPILETHCLGCHGKTRQKGRLVLNSREAILSGGVSGPAIVVGDPERSLLITAVRYQDPDLQMPPAERLADAQISDLVRWIADGAVWGSDRDAAGSATAAAIGPAPGGTSGSSAAILVTDPPGAATAATAATAPSTRSATAAVTAAEPAASPVTHRPPLIGRLHPLVIHFPIACLLLAVGAELLRWIRGAAWDPTVLLLVVAGTIGSIAAVVTGTWFAQDGAVFQRSEVALSRHEIVGWFTLTGGLISTGLLLATRSNPRLRWAFRSVLLLSAALAGLTGHFGGEMIYGADWLF
;
A
#
# COMPACT_ATOMS: atom_id res chain seq x y z
N MET A 1 -45.32 -12.54 61.23
CA MET A 1 -45.65 -11.12 61.49
C MET A 1 -44.47 -10.30 60.97
N ARG A 2 -44.67 -9.53 59.90
CA ARG A 2 -44.62 -8.05 59.89
C ARG A 2 -43.21 -7.51 60.18
N ALA A 3 -42.38 -7.20 59.19
CA ALA A 3 -42.41 -6.04 58.27
C ALA A 3 -41.55 -4.86 58.76
N ILE A 4 -40.92 -4.19 57.78
CA ILE A 4 -40.43 -2.78 57.71
C ILE A 4 -39.17 -2.43 58.56
N LEU A 5 -38.17 -1.58 58.23
CA LEU A 5 -37.85 -0.49 57.27
C LEU A 5 -36.29 -0.50 57.09
N LEU A 6 -35.73 -0.40 55.88
CA LEU A 6 -35.28 0.84 55.21
C LEU A 6 -33.95 1.44 55.72
N ALA A 7 -32.85 1.16 55.01
CA ALA A 7 -31.73 2.10 54.86
C ALA A 7 -31.12 1.90 53.47
N LEU A 8 -31.70 2.61 52.50
CA LEU A 8 -31.10 2.92 51.21
C LEU A 8 -29.82 3.73 51.45
N LEU A 9 -28.66 3.21 51.03
CA LEU A 9 -27.55 4.07 50.63
C LEU A 9 -27.18 3.72 49.18
N VAL A 10 -27.56 4.64 48.31
CA VAL A 10 -27.36 4.63 46.87
C VAL A 10 -25.88 4.83 46.58
N CYS A 11 -25.26 3.87 45.88
CA CYS A 11 -24.05 4.11 45.08
C CYS A 11 -24.32 3.60 43.67
N SER A 12 -25.22 4.29 42.97
CA SER A 12 -25.35 4.18 41.52
C SER A 12 -24.42 5.19 40.86
N GLY A 13 -23.69 4.72 39.84
CA GLY A 13 -23.20 5.56 38.74
C GLY A 13 -21.72 5.88 38.79
N PHE A 14 -20.95 5.29 37.86
CA PHE A 14 -20.15 6.02 36.86
C PHE A 14 -19.56 4.97 35.90
N GLY A 15 -20.40 4.50 34.97
CA GLY A 15 -19.89 3.95 33.71
C GLY A 15 -19.65 5.14 32.80
N VAL A 16 -18.39 5.51 32.59
CA VAL A 16 -18.03 6.52 31.60
C VAL A 16 -18.07 5.83 30.23
N ASP A 17 -19.04 6.22 29.39
CA ASP A 17 -19.23 5.69 28.04
C ASP A 17 -18.07 6.10 27.13
N GLY A 18 -16.99 5.30 27.08
CA GLY A 18 -15.84 5.54 26.19
C GLY A 18 -16.22 5.63 24.71
N ARG A 19 -17.33 4.99 24.32
CA ARG A 19 -17.83 4.99 22.93
C ARG A 19 -18.32 6.37 22.47
N ALA A 20 -18.94 7.14 23.36
CA ALA A 20 -19.40 8.49 23.04
C ALA A 20 -18.24 9.49 22.89
N ALA A 21 -17.14 9.26 23.60
CA ALA A 21 -15.92 10.06 23.45
C ALA A 21 -15.21 9.77 22.13
N ASP A 22 -15.09 8.49 21.74
CA ASP A 22 -14.48 8.09 20.47
C ASP A 22 -15.28 8.62 19.26
N ASP A 23 -16.62 8.56 19.31
CA ASP A 23 -17.50 9.08 18.26
C ASP A 23 -17.40 10.63 18.13
N ALA A 24 -17.24 11.34 19.25
CA ALA A 24 -17.07 12.79 19.25
C ALA A 24 -15.73 13.23 18.62
N VAL A 25 -14.64 12.50 18.91
CA VAL A 25 -13.31 12.76 18.32
C VAL A 25 -13.31 12.48 16.81
N ALA A 26 -13.96 11.39 16.38
CA ALA A 26 -14.10 11.09 14.96
C ALA A 26 -14.90 12.19 14.22
N ALA A 27 -16.00 12.65 14.81
CA ALA A 27 -16.81 13.74 14.25
C ALA A 27 -16.04 15.07 14.17
N GLU A 28 -15.24 15.41 15.18
CA GLU A 28 -14.39 16.60 15.17
C GLU A 28 -13.33 16.53 14.07
N THR A 29 -12.67 15.37 13.91
CA THR A 29 -11.62 15.19 12.91
C THR A 29 -12.19 15.24 11.48
N ALA A 30 -13.39 14.68 11.26
CA ALA A 30 -14.11 14.79 10.00
C ALA A 30 -14.50 16.24 9.69
N ALA A 31 -15.04 16.98 10.68
CA ALA A 31 -15.37 18.39 10.52
C ALA A 31 -14.13 19.25 10.22
N PHE A 32 -12.99 18.92 10.82
CA PHE A 32 -11.71 19.59 10.53
C PHE A 32 -11.32 19.42 9.06
N PHE A 33 -11.46 18.21 8.51
CA PHE A 33 -11.19 17.97 7.09
C PHE A 33 -12.08 18.85 6.20
N ASP A 34 -13.40 18.82 6.43
CA ASP A 34 -14.36 19.54 5.58
C ASP A 34 -14.16 21.06 5.63
N GLN A 35 -13.80 21.61 6.80
CA GLN A 35 -13.65 23.06 6.99
C GLN A 35 -12.27 23.58 6.60
N ARG A 36 -11.21 22.79 6.80
CA ARG A 36 -9.81 23.27 6.68
C ARG A 36 -9.07 22.65 5.51
N ILE A 37 -9.28 21.38 5.23
CA ILE A 37 -8.47 20.62 4.27
C ILE A 37 -9.12 20.57 2.89
N ALA A 38 -10.41 20.26 2.82
CA ALA A 38 -11.14 20.16 1.55
C ALA A 38 -11.02 21.45 0.70
N PRO A 39 -11.15 22.67 1.26
CA PRO A 39 -10.98 23.90 0.48
C PRO A 39 -9.56 24.07 -0.09
N ILE A 40 -8.54 23.62 0.66
CA ILE A 40 -7.14 23.68 0.21
C ILE A 40 -6.96 22.75 -0.99
N LEU A 41 -7.42 21.50 -0.89
CA LEU A 41 -7.32 20.53 -1.98
C LEU A 41 -8.08 20.98 -3.22
N GLU A 42 -9.32 21.44 -3.05
CA GLU A 42 -10.18 21.89 -4.16
C GLU A 42 -9.60 23.09 -4.90
N THR A 43 -9.09 24.08 -4.15
CA THR A 43 -8.58 25.34 -4.72
C THR A 43 -7.20 25.18 -5.33
N HIS A 44 -6.29 24.47 -4.66
CA HIS A 44 -4.87 24.47 -5.01
C HIS A 44 -4.38 23.18 -5.66
N CYS A 45 -5.10 22.06 -5.53
CA CYS A 45 -4.60 20.75 -5.94
C CYS A 45 -5.41 20.14 -7.09
N LEU A 46 -6.76 20.14 -7.00
CA LEU A 46 -7.61 19.38 -7.92
C LEU A 46 -7.61 19.92 -9.36
N GLY A 47 -7.17 21.16 -9.60
CA GLY A 47 -7.01 21.69 -10.95
C GLY A 47 -5.99 20.93 -11.81
N CYS A 48 -4.95 20.35 -11.18
CA CYS A 48 -3.91 19.56 -11.86
C CYS A 48 -3.86 18.09 -11.41
N HIS A 49 -4.44 17.76 -10.26
CA HIS A 49 -4.45 16.44 -9.63
C HIS A 49 -5.88 15.98 -9.30
N GLY A 50 -6.84 16.33 -10.15
CA GLY A 50 -8.26 15.96 -10.01
C GLY A 50 -8.69 14.95 -11.07
N LYS A 51 -10.01 14.83 -11.29
CA LYS A 51 -10.54 13.89 -12.30
C LYS A 51 -10.17 14.27 -13.74
N THR A 52 -10.07 15.57 -14.02
CA THR A 52 -9.87 16.11 -15.37
C THR A 52 -8.41 16.18 -15.80
N ARG A 53 -7.50 16.42 -14.85
CA ARG A 53 -6.05 16.47 -15.07
C ARG A 53 -5.37 15.73 -13.93
N GLN A 54 -4.44 14.85 -14.29
CA GLN A 54 -3.72 13.96 -13.38
C GLN A 54 -2.22 14.07 -13.62
N LYS A 55 -1.65 15.25 -13.36
CA LYS A 55 -0.19 15.45 -13.50
C LYS A 55 0.54 14.47 -12.58
N GLY A 56 1.60 13.86 -13.09
CA GLY A 56 2.33 12.80 -12.37
C GLY A 56 1.48 11.58 -12.01
N ARG A 57 0.35 11.36 -12.71
CA ARG A 57 -0.69 10.36 -12.38
C ARG A 57 -1.21 10.46 -10.93
N LEU A 58 -1.02 11.61 -10.30
CA LEU A 58 -1.46 11.86 -8.94
C LEU A 58 -2.89 12.38 -8.96
N VAL A 59 -3.75 11.76 -8.15
CA VAL A 59 -5.15 12.13 -7.94
C VAL A 59 -5.37 12.40 -6.46
N LEU A 60 -5.96 13.55 -6.12
CA LEU A 60 -6.09 14.03 -4.74
C LEU A 60 -7.55 14.25 -4.29
N ASN A 61 -8.52 13.64 -4.97
CA ASN A 61 -9.95 13.89 -4.73
C ASN A 61 -10.64 12.86 -3.81
N SER A 62 -9.92 11.85 -3.33
CA SER A 62 -10.41 10.90 -2.33
C SER A 62 -9.25 10.46 -1.44
N ARG A 63 -9.57 9.99 -0.23
CA ARG A 63 -8.58 9.45 0.70
C ARG A 63 -7.78 8.31 0.07
N GLU A 64 -8.47 7.45 -0.66
CA GLU A 64 -7.88 6.34 -1.40
C GLU A 64 -6.88 6.87 -2.42
N ALA A 65 -7.25 7.85 -3.24
CA ALA A 65 -6.37 8.36 -4.28
C ALA A 65 -5.10 8.98 -3.69
N ILE A 66 -5.20 9.76 -2.60
CA ILE A 66 -4.04 10.39 -1.95
C ILE A 66 -3.09 9.35 -1.35
N LEU A 67 -3.63 8.32 -0.70
CA LEU A 67 -2.85 7.22 -0.15
C LEU A 67 -2.20 6.36 -1.23
N SER A 68 -2.79 6.27 -2.42
CA SER A 68 -2.18 5.60 -3.57
C SER A 68 -1.04 6.43 -4.15
N GLY A 69 -1.19 7.75 -4.14
CA GLY A 69 -0.21 8.68 -4.67
C GLY A 69 -0.10 8.63 -6.20
N GLY A 70 1.08 8.99 -6.72
CA GLY A 70 1.36 9.03 -8.15
C GLY A 70 2.65 8.31 -8.51
N VAL A 71 3.28 8.70 -9.62
CA VAL A 71 4.53 8.08 -10.10
C VAL A 71 5.69 8.15 -9.11
N SER A 72 5.63 9.07 -8.15
CA SER A 72 6.66 9.27 -7.12
C SER A 72 6.40 8.48 -5.84
N GLY A 73 5.31 7.71 -5.77
CA GLY A 73 4.84 6.99 -4.57
C GLY A 73 3.67 7.68 -3.87
N PRO A 74 3.32 7.23 -2.65
CA PRO A 74 2.21 7.77 -1.86
C PRO A 74 2.34 9.27 -1.64
N ALA A 75 1.24 10.01 -1.79
CA ALA A 75 1.28 11.45 -1.53
C ALA A 75 1.36 11.75 -0.02
N ILE A 76 0.75 10.90 0.81
CA ILE A 76 0.80 11.01 2.27
C ILE A 76 1.15 9.67 2.92
N VAL A 77 1.82 9.75 4.05
CA VAL A 77 2.04 8.65 5.00
C VAL A 77 1.22 8.97 6.24
N VAL A 78 0.24 8.12 6.57
CA VAL A 78 -0.69 8.37 7.68
C VAL A 78 0.08 8.44 9.00
N GLY A 79 -0.13 9.52 9.77
CA GLY A 79 0.54 9.75 11.04
C GLY A 79 1.96 10.30 10.94
N ASP A 80 2.53 10.41 9.73
CA ASP A 80 3.90 10.92 9.52
C ASP A 80 3.96 12.00 8.44
N PRO A 81 3.73 13.27 8.81
CA PRO A 81 3.77 14.40 7.89
C PRO A 81 5.14 14.63 7.27
N GLU A 82 6.23 14.33 7.99
CA GLU A 82 7.58 14.60 7.52
C GLU A 82 8.04 13.60 6.45
N ARG A 83 7.48 12.39 6.45
CA ARG A 83 7.67 11.41 5.36
C ARG A 83 6.69 11.57 4.20
N SER A 84 5.76 12.50 4.28
CA SER A 84 4.72 12.70 3.26
C SER A 84 5.21 13.57 2.09
N LEU A 85 5.13 13.06 0.86
CA LEU A 85 5.55 13.78 -0.34
C LEU A 85 4.73 15.05 -0.58
N LEU A 86 3.45 15.05 -0.21
CA LEU A 86 2.58 16.23 -0.27
C LEU A 86 3.17 17.39 0.54
N ILE A 87 3.63 17.12 1.76
CA ILE A 87 4.23 18.13 2.65
C ILE A 87 5.56 18.63 2.08
N THR A 88 6.39 17.70 1.58
CA THR A 88 7.66 18.03 0.90
C THR A 88 7.41 18.97 -0.29
N ALA A 89 6.38 18.67 -1.09
CA ALA A 89 6.01 19.43 -2.28
C ALA A 89 5.43 20.81 -1.95
N VAL A 90 4.58 20.97 -0.93
CA VAL A 90 4.01 22.29 -0.58
C VAL A 90 4.96 23.18 0.23
N ARG A 91 5.94 22.58 0.92
CA ARG A 91 7.04 23.29 1.59
C ARG A 91 8.19 23.66 0.64
N TYR A 92 8.14 23.23 -0.63
CA TYR A 92 9.21 23.42 -1.64
C TYR A 92 10.56 22.87 -1.20
N GLN A 93 10.57 21.77 -0.45
CA GLN A 93 11.79 21.16 0.07
C GLN A 93 12.56 20.35 -0.99
N ASP A 94 11.90 19.91 -2.06
CA ASP A 94 12.49 19.16 -3.17
C ASP A 94 12.18 19.84 -4.52
N PRO A 95 13.19 20.36 -5.25
CA PRO A 95 13.02 20.99 -6.55
C PRO A 95 12.35 20.12 -7.61
N ASP A 96 12.51 18.80 -7.53
CA ASP A 96 11.93 17.85 -8.50
C ASP A 96 10.45 17.57 -8.23
N LEU A 97 9.99 17.83 -7.00
CA LEU A 97 8.60 17.69 -6.57
C LEU A 97 7.86 19.03 -6.45
N GLN A 98 8.56 20.14 -6.70
CA GLN A 98 7.95 21.46 -6.71
C GLN A 98 6.88 21.52 -7.79
N MET A 99 5.64 21.74 -7.37
CA MET A 99 4.53 21.88 -8.29
C MET A 99 4.71 23.17 -9.12
N PRO A 100 4.74 23.09 -10.47
CA PRO A 100 4.81 24.27 -11.32
C PRO A 100 3.57 25.16 -11.09
N PRO A 101 3.72 26.49 -10.97
CA PRO A 101 3.01 27.28 -9.96
C PRO A 101 1.62 27.84 -10.33
N ALA A 102 0.92 28.30 -9.28
CA ALA A 102 0.27 29.62 -9.26
C ALA A 102 0.79 30.48 -8.08
N GLU A 103 0.92 29.93 -6.86
CA GLU A 103 1.54 30.57 -5.67
C GLU A 103 1.83 29.50 -4.58
N ARG A 104 2.76 29.75 -3.65
CA ARG A 104 3.00 28.88 -2.48
C ARG A 104 1.84 29.03 -1.50
N LEU A 105 1.38 27.90 -0.92
CA LEU A 105 0.37 27.92 0.15
C LEU A 105 0.83 28.76 1.34
N ALA A 106 -0.12 29.41 2.02
CA ALA A 106 0.17 30.11 3.27
C ALA A 106 0.63 29.12 4.34
N ASP A 107 1.53 29.55 5.24
CA ASP A 107 2.08 28.67 6.29
C ASP A 107 0.99 28.07 7.18
N ALA A 108 -0.12 28.79 7.42
CA ALA A 108 -1.28 28.27 8.14
C ALA A 108 -1.95 27.09 7.41
N GLN A 109 -2.10 27.15 6.09
CA GLN A 109 -2.66 26.06 5.28
C GLN A 109 -1.73 24.85 5.27
N ILE A 110 -0.42 25.08 5.22
CA ILE A 110 0.58 24.01 5.34
C ILE A 110 0.50 23.36 6.72
N SER A 111 0.35 24.15 7.79
CA SER A 111 0.18 23.64 9.16
C SER A 111 -1.10 22.81 9.31
N ASP A 112 -2.19 23.21 8.69
CA ASP A 112 -3.45 22.44 8.70
C ASP A 112 -3.25 21.08 8.00
N LEU A 113 -2.57 21.04 6.84
CA LEU A 113 -2.24 19.80 6.15
C LEU A 113 -1.34 18.88 7.00
N VAL A 114 -0.33 19.44 7.66
CA VAL A 114 0.56 18.69 8.56
C VAL A 114 -0.23 18.07 9.70
N ARG A 115 -1.08 18.86 10.36
CA ARG A 115 -1.93 18.38 11.45
C ARG A 115 -2.86 17.28 10.97
N TRP A 116 -3.57 17.49 9.86
CA TRP A 116 -4.49 16.50 9.31
C TRP A 116 -3.81 15.14 9.02
N ILE A 117 -2.59 15.15 8.48
CA ILE A 117 -1.83 13.92 8.24
C ILE A 117 -1.44 13.27 9.56
N ALA A 118 -0.99 14.04 10.55
CA ALA A 118 -0.65 13.55 11.89
C ALA A 118 -1.86 12.92 12.59
N ASP A 119 -3.05 13.52 12.43
CA ASP A 119 -4.32 13.09 13.02
C ASP A 119 -4.97 11.90 12.27
N GLY A 120 -4.22 11.20 11.40
CA GLY A 120 -4.68 9.97 10.75
C GLY A 120 -5.28 10.16 9.35
N ALA A 121 -5.18 11.37 8.79
CA ALA A 121 -5.70 11.74 7.48
C ALA A 121 -7.16 11.32 7.28
N VAL A 122 -8.00 11.56 8.29
CA VAL A 122 -9.44 11.27 8.26
C VAL A 122 -10.11 12.13 7.19
N TRP A 123 -11.00 11.52 6.43
CA TRP A 123 -11.74 12.20 5.37
C TRP A 123 -13.14 12.56 5.87
N GLY A 124 -13.74 13.62 5.31
CA GLY A 124 -15.00 14.18 5.81
C GLY A 124 -16.16 13.18 5.86
N SER A 125 -17.12 13.42 6.75
CA SER A 125 -18.17 12.46 7.13
C SER A 125 -19.12 12.06 5.99
N ASP A 126 -19.27 12.92 4.97
CA ASP A 126 -20.17 12.69 3.83
C ASP A 126 -19.44 12.18 2.58
N ARG A 127 -18.10 12.22 2.57
CA ARG A 127 -17.29 11.88 1.39
C ARG A 127 -16.79 10.43 1.40
N ASP A 128 -16.74 9.79 2.56
CA ASP A 128 -16.46 8.35 2.69
C ASP A 128 -17.71 7.50 2.37
N ALA A 129 -18.90 7.98 2.71
CA ALA A 129 -20.17 7.31 2.41
C ALA A 129 -20.47 7.25 0.89
N ALA A 130 -20.02 8.26 0.13
CA ALA A 130 -20.22 8.31 -1.33
C ALA A 130 -19.28 7.37 -2.11
N GLY A 131 -18.21 6.87 -1.50
CA GLY A 131 -17.29 5.88 -2.11
C GLY A 131 -17.71 4.42 -1.89
N SER A 132 -18.50 4.14 -0.84
CA SER A 132 -18.89 2.76 -0.48
C SER A 132 -20.18 2.28 -1.18
N ALA A 133 -20.93 3.14 -1.85
CA ALA A 133 -22.24 2.80 -2.43
C ALA A 133 -22.29 2.81 -3.97
N THR A 134 -21.17 2.63 -4.67
CA THR A 134 -21.18 2.52 -6.15
C THR A 134 -20.26 1.41 -6.68
N ALA A 135 -20.07 0.34 -5.90
CA ALA A 135 -19.43 -0.91 -6.34
C ALA A 135 -20.43 -2.06 -6.57
N ALA A 136 -21.72 -1.76 -6.71
CA ALA A 136 -22.74 -2.76 -7.02
C ALA A 136 -23.86 -2.16 -7.88
N ALA A 137 -23.60 -2.00 -9.18
CA ALA A 137 -24.56 -2.20 -10.28
C ALA A 137 -24.08 -1.48 -11.56
N ILE A 138 -23.34 -2.20 -12.41
CA ILE A 138 -23.41 -1.98 -13.85
C ILE A 138 -23.77 -3.33 -14.48
N GLY A 139 -25.08 -3.58 -14.56
CA GLY A 139 -25.71 -4.58 -15.41
C GLY A 139 -26.73 -3.86 -16.32
N PRO A 140 -27.03 -4.40 -17.51
CA PRO A 140 -27.43 -3.61 -18.67
C PRO A 140 -28.89 -3.11 -18.63
N ALA A 141 -29.16 -2.13 -19.50
CA ALA A 141 -30.40 -1.38 -19.71
C ALA A 141 -31.70 -2.22 -19.87
N PRO A 142 -32.89 -1.63 -19.63
CA PRO A 142 -34.10 -2.38 -19.29
C PRO A 142 -34.95 -2.76 -20.51
N GLY A 143 -35.63 -3.90 -20.40
CA GLY A 143 -36.78 -4.26 -21.22
C GLY A 143 -37.79 -5.10 -20.42
N GLY A 144 -39.06 -4.69 -20.44
CA GLY A 144 -40.20 -5.60 -20.46
C GLY A 144 -40.80 -6.12 -19.14
N THR A 145 -41.77 -5.35 -18.61
CA THR A 145 -43.12 -5.76 -18.13
C THR A 145 -43.36 -6.86 -17.08
N SER A 146 -44.19 -6.46 -16.10
CA SER A 146 -45.36 -7.16 -15.53
C SER A 146 -45.17 -8.11 -14.33
N GLY A 147 -45.87 -7.79 -13.23
CA GLY A 147 -46.65 -8.81 -12.50
C GLY A 147 -46.40 -8.99 -10.99
N SER A 148 -47.11 -8.20 -10.17
CA SER A 148 -47.96 -8.63 -9.04
C SER A 148 -47.45 -9.52 -7.88
N SER A 149 -47.59 -8.93 -6.67
CA SER A 149 -48.20 -9.48 -5.44
C SER A 149 -47.41 -10.32 -4.41
N ALA A 150 -47.37 -9.75 -3.19
CA ALA A 150 -47.97 -10.26 -1.93
C ALA A 150 -47.06 -10.52 -0.70
N ALA A 151 -47.71 -10.31 0.45
CA ALA A 151 -47.40 -10.67 1.85
C ALA A 151 -46.56 -9.65 2.66
N ILE A 152 -47.17 -8.72 3.41
CA ILE A 152 -47.89 -8.84 4.71
C ILE A 152 -46.96 -9.24 5.88
N LEU A 153 -46.61 -8.21 6.66
CA LEU A 153 -46.69 -8.03 8.12
C LEU A 153 -46.34 -9.22 9.04
N VAL A 154 -45.43 -9.00 10.00
CA VAL A 154 -45.71 -9.08 11.45
C VAL A 154 -44.49 -8.58 12.26
N THR A 155 -44.82 -8.03 13.42
CA THR A 155 -44.14 -7.22 14.44
C THR A 155 -43.01 -7.89 15.24
N ASP A 156 -42.04 -7.07 15.67
CA ASP A 156 -41.07 -7.26 16.78
C ASP A 156 -41.73 -7.05 18.19
N PRO A 157 -41.01 -7.16 19.35
CA PRO A 157 -40.19 -8.23 19.96
C PRO A 157 -40.58 -8.36 21.48
N PRO A 158 -39.71 -8.52 22.54
CA PRO A 158 -38.43 -9.22 22.75
C PRO A 158 -38.42 -10.18 23.98
N GLY A 159 -37.37 -10.99 24.15
CA GLY A 159 -37.16 -11.81 25.37
C GLY A 159 -35.72 -12.31 25.58
N ALA A 160 -35.01 -11.64 26.49
CA ALA A 160 -33.91 -12.05 27.39
C ALA A 160 -32.97 -13.27 27.11
N ALA A 161 -31.68 -12.94 26.98
CA ALA A 161 -30.50 -13.38 27.74
C ALA A 161 -30.31 -14.84 28.24
N THR A 162 -29.12 -15.41 27.95
CA THR A 162 -28.27 -16.21 28.87
C THR A 162 -26.80 -16.06 28.42
N ALA A 163 -25.91 -15.52 29.26
CA ALA A 163 -24.98 -16.19 30.18
C ALA A 163 -23.66 -16.68 29.55
N ALA A 164 -22.55 -16.03 29.89
CA ALA A 164 -21.21 -16.63 29.86
C ALA A 164 -20.30 -15.98 30.91
N THR A 165 -19.59 -16.84 31.62
CA THR A 165 -19.01 -16.66 32.96
C THR A 165 -17.56 -16.19 32.92
N ALA A 166 -17.17 -15.48 33.97
CA ALA A 166 -15.88 -14.86 34.24
C ALA A 166 -14.64 -15.79 34.25
N ALA A 167 -13.48 -15.21 33.92
CA ALA A 167 -12.17 -15.70 34.36
C ALA A 167 -11.28 -14.52 34.83
N THR A 168 -10.79 -14.70 36.04
CA THR A 168 -10.16 -13.79 37.00
C THR A 168 -8.72 -13.35 36.64
N ALA A 169 -8.39 -12.09 36.91
CA ALA A 169 -7.03 -11.58 37.08
C ALA A 169 -6.74 -11.28 38.58
N PRO A 170 -5.50 -11.41 39.08
CA PRO A 170 -5.13 -10.90 40.40
C PRO A 170 -4.43 -9.54 40.32
N SER A 171 -4.83 -8.65 41.22
CA SER A 171 -4.25 -7.32 41.48
C SER A 171 -3.38 -7.38 42.73
N THR A 172 -2.17 -6.80 42.65
CA THR A 172 -1.36 -6.24 43.75
C THR A 172 -0.28 -5.37 43.08
N ARG A 173 0.19 -4.20 43.55
CA ARG A 173 -0.10 -3.28 44.66
C ARG A 173 0.77 -2.04 44.32
N SER A 174 0.27 -0.84 44.61
CA SER A 174 0.90 0.46 44.38
C SER A 174 2.34 0.59 44.89
N ALA A 175 3.17 1.31 44.13
CA ALA A 175 4.31 2.06 44.66
C ALA A 175 4.54 3.31 43.80
N THR A 176 4.24 4.46 44.39
CA THR A 176 4.65 5.80 43.96
C THR A 176 6.17 5.89 43.91
N ALA A 177 6.72 6.19 42.73
CA ALA A 177 8.07 6.72 42.58
C ALA A 177 8.07 7.71 41.41
N ALA A 178 8.35 8.97 41.72
CA ALA A 178 8.62 10.00 40.73
C ALA A 178 9.82 9.57 39.88
N VAL A 179 9.58 9.36 38.59
CA VAL A 179 10.64 9.23 37.59
C VAL A 179 10.49 10.43 36.67
N THR A 180 11.32 11.45 36.93
CA THR A 180 11.76 12.40 35.91
C THR A 180 12.50 11.61 34.84
N ALA A 181 11.76 11.06 33.88
CA ALA A 181 12.32 10.58 32.63
C ALA A 181 12.41 11.80 31.71
N ALA A 182 13.63 12.32 31.56
CA ALA A 182 13.96 13.11 30.39
C ALA A 182 13.55 12.30 29.15
N GLU A 183 12.71 12.88 28.29
CA GLU A 183 12.48 12.38 26.94
C GLU A 183 13.83 12.03 26.30
N PRO A 184 14.04 10.81 25.80
CA PRO A 184 15.14 10.60 24.88
C PRO A 184 14.81 11.43 23.65
N ALA A 185 15.61 12.49 23.44
CA ALA A 185 15.56 13.33 22.26
C ALA A 185 15.35 12.44 21.03
N ALA A 186 14.19 12.62 20.38
CA ALA A 186 13.92 12.03 19.09
C ALA A 186 15.10 12.34 18.18
N SER A 187 15.88 11.31 17.87
CA SER A 187 16.94 11.44 16.87
C SER A 187 16.25 11.83 15.57
N PRO A 188 16.75 12.83 14.82
CA PRO A 188 16.20 13.13 13.50
C PRO A 188 16.59 11.97 12.58
N VAL A 189 15.75 10.94 12.53
CA VAL A 189 15.94 9.83 11.59
C VAL A 189 15.48 10.34 10.24
N THR A 190 16.37 11.08 9.56
CA THR A 190 16.27 11.28 8.13
C THR A 190 16.65 9.97 7.43
N HIS A 191 15.77 8.95 7.46
CA HIS A 191 15.95 7.78 6.60
C HIS A 191 15.46 8.16 5.20
N ARG A 192 16.28 8.93 4.48
CA ARG A 192 16.19 8.94 3.03
C ARG A 192 16.62 7.55 2.58
N PRO A 193 15.86 6.83 1.71
CA PRO A 193 16.40 5.67 1.04
C PRO A 193 17.78 6.04 0.48
N PRO A 194 18.85 5.28 0.75
CA PRO A 194 20.10 5.49 0.06
C PRO A 194 19.82 5.55 -1.44
N LEU A 195 20.53 6.38 -2.20
CA LEU A 195 20.33 6.54 -3.67
C LEU A 195 20.19 5.19 -4.40
N ILE A 196 20.86 4.16 -3.86
CA ILE A 196 20.77 2.75 -4.25
C ILE A 196 19.33 2.19 -4.31
N GLY A 197 18.46 2.51 -3.34
CA GLY A 197 17.08 2.02 -3.30
C GLY A 197 16.21 2.66 -4.39
N ARG A 198 16.45 3.94 -4.71
CA ARG A 198 15.77 4.66 -5.80
C ARG A 198 16.11 4.09 -7.19
N LEU A 199 17.22 3.39 -7.32
CA LEU A 199 17.61 2.73 -8.56
C LEU A 199 16.92 1.38 -8.77
N HIS A 200 16.20 0.85 -7.78
CA HIS A 200 15.55 -0.46 -7.88
C HIS A 200 14.67 -0.59 -9.14
N PRO A 201 13.79 0.37 -9.50
CA PRO A 201 13.03 0.33 -10.75
C PRO A 201 13.89 0.29 -12.02
N LEU A 202 15.08 0.90 -12.03
CA LEU A 202 15.99 0.84 -13.16
C LEU A 202 16.66 -0.55 -13.25
N VAL A 203 17.07 -1.09 -12.10
CA VAL A 203 17.78 -2.37 -11.99
C VAL A 203 16.88 -3.56 -12.33
N ILE A 204 15.58 -3.52 -12.02
CA ILE A 204 14.65 -4.63 -12.29
C ILE A 204 14.36 -4.89 -13.77
N HIS A 205 14.46 -3.87 -14.63
CA HIS A 205 14.18 -4.05 -16.06
C HIS A 205 15.30 -4.83 -16.77
N PHE A 206 16.51 -4.77 -16.23
CA PHE A 206 17.69 -5.41 -16.82
C PHE A 206 17.60 -6.95 -16.83
N PRO A 207 17.28 -7.65 -15.72
CA PRO A 207 17.06 -9.10 -15.72
C PRO A 207 15.97 -9.56 -16.68
N ILE A 208 14.83 -8.86 -16.69
CA ILE A 208 13.68 -9.21 -17.53
C ILE A 208 14.10 -9.18 -19.00
N ALA A 209 14.74 -8.09 -19.44
CA ALA A 209 15.24 -7.96 -20.80
C ALA A 209 16.28 -9.06 -21.15
N CYS A 210 17.26 -9.29 -20.28
CA CYS A 210 18.29 -10.29 -20.50
C CYS A 210 17.73 -11.72 -20.61
N LEU A 211 16.79 -12.11 -19.74
CA LEU A 211 16.20 -13.46 -19.75
C LEU A 211 15.28 -13.67 -20.97
N LEU A 212 14.49 -12.67 -21.36
CA LEU A 212 13.68 -12.74 -22.58
C LEU A 212 14.55 -12.82 -23.84
N LEU A 213 15.62 -12.01 -23.91
CA LEU A 213 16.59 -12.10 -24.99
C LEU A 213 17.33 -13.45 -24.99
N ALA A 214 17.61 -14.03 -23.82
CA ALA A 214 18.22 -15.36 -23.71
C ALA A 214 17.31 -16.45 -24.30
N VAL A 215 16.00 -16.37 -24.07
CA VAL A 215 15.02 -17.26 -24.72
C VAL A 215 15.06 -17.09 -26.24
N GLY A 216 15.07 -15.84 -26.72
CA GLY A 216 15.20 -15.55 -28.15
C GLY A 216 16.51 -16.09 -28.75
N ALA A 217 17.63 -15.92 -28.05
CA ALA A 217 18.93 -16.43 -28.46
C ALA A 217 19.00 -17.96 -28.47
N GLU A 218 18.38 -18.67 -27.51
CA GLU A 218 18.32 -20.14 -27.50
C GLU A 218 17.41 -20.67 -28.61
N LEU A 219 16.34 -19.96 -28.96
CA LEU A 219 15.54 -20.25 -30.15
C LEU A 219 16.38 -20.07 -31.43
N LEU A 220 17.12 -18.97 -31.52
CA LEU A 220 17.95 -18.69 -32.68
C LEU A 220 19.11 -19.67 -32.81
N ARG A 221 19.62 -20.18 -31.69
CA ARG A 221 20.58 -21.28 -31.65
C ARG A 221 19.99 -22.59 -32.18
N TRP A 222 18.72 -22.89 -31.90
CA TRP A 222 18.07 -24.05 -32.48
C TRP A 222 18.02 -23.93 -34.02
N ILE A 223 17.70 -22.74 -34.54
CA ILE A 223 17.53 -22.52 -35.99
C ILE A 223 18.89 -22.36 -36.71
N ARG A 224 19.82 -21.61 -36.12
CA ARG A 224 21.08 -21.17 -36.73
C ARG A 224 22.33 -21.85 -36.17
N GLY A 225 22.15 -22.84 -35.30
CA GLY A 225 23.22 -23.68 -34.78
C GLY A 225 23.98 -23.09 -33.59
N ALA A 226 25.04 -23.80 -33.19
CA ALA A 226 25.77 -23.58 -31.94
C ALA A 226 26.56 -22.26 -31.86
N ALA A 227 26.67 -21.49 -32.95
CA ALA A 227 27.35 -20.18 -32.93
C ALA A 227 26.71 -19.18 -31.94
N TRP A 228 25.45 -19.39 -31.56
CA TRP A 228 24.73 -18.58 -30.56
C TRP A 228 24.99 -19.00 -29.10
N ASP A 229 25.72 -20.09 -28.85
CA ASP A 229 26.02 -20.57 -27.49
C ASP A 229 26.68 -19.51 -26.59
N PRO A 230 27.68 -18.74 -27.04
CA PRO A 230 28.27 -17.66 -26.23
C PRO A 230 27.26 -16.56 -25.90
N THR A 231 26.38 -16.21 -26.84
CA THR A 231 25.33 -15.20 -26.66
C THR A 231 24.31 -15.65 -25.62
N VAL A 232 23.85 -16.91 -25.69
CA VAL A 232 22.94 -17.48 -24.68
C VAL A 232 23.58 -17.45 -23.31
N LEU A 233 24.85 -17.86 -23.19
CA LEU A 233 25.57 -17.84 -21.91
C LEU A 233 25.70 -16.43 -21.35
N LEU A 234 26.12 -15.46 -22.17
CA LEU A 234 26.26 -14.07 -21.77
C LEU A 234 24.93 -13.51 -21.23
N LEU A 235 23.83 -13.73 -21.96
CA LEU A 235 22.51 -13.19 -21.59
C LEU A 235 21.98 -13.83 -20.29
N VAL A 236 22.13 -15.15 -20.11
CA VAL A 236 21.68 -15.83 -18.89
C VAL A 236 22.51 -15.39 -17.67
N VAL A 237 23.83 -15.28 -17.82
CA VAL A 237 24.72 -14.82 -16.74
C VAL A 237 24.45 -13.36 -16.39
N ALA A 238 24.37 -12.49 -17.39
CA ALA A 238 24.05 -11.07 -17.19
C ALA A 238 22.68 -10.90 -16.51
N GLY A 239 21.66 -11.64 -16.97
CA GLY A 239 20.34 -11.66 -16.34
C GLY A 239 20.39 -12.12 -14.88
N THR A 240 21.17 -13.16 -14.58
CA THR A 240 21.35 -13.67 -13.21
C THR A 240 22.04 -12.66 -12.30
N ILE A 241 23.12 -12.01 -12.77
CA ILE A 241 23.82 -10.94 -12.04
C ILE A 241 22.85 -9.77 -11.79
N GLY A 242 22.08 -9.40 -12.80
CA GLY A 242 21.03 -8.40 -12.66
C GLY A 242 20.00 -8.76 -11.59
N SER A 243 19.54 -10.02 -11.55
CA SER A 243 18.55 -10.49 -10.57
C SER A 243 19.11 -10.40 -9.15
N ILE A 244 20.39 -10.73 -8.96
CA ILE A 244 21.08 -10.55 -7.67
C ILE A 244 21.05 -9.06 -7.27
N ALA A 245 21.43 -8.16 -8.18
CA ALA A 245 21.41 -6.73 -7.92
C ALA A 245 20.00 -6.20 -7.63
N ALA A 246 18.98 -6.70 -8.32
CA ALA A 246 17.58 -6.35 -8.11
C ALA A 246 17.08 -6.76 -6.72
N VAL A 247 17.40 -7.98 -6.27
CA VAL A 247 17.03 -8.47 -4.94
C VAL A 247 17.76 -7.68 -3.84
N VAL A 248 19.05 -7.41 -4.01
CA VAL A 248 19.83 -6.63 -3.04
C VAL A 248 19.30 -5.20 -2.92
N THR A 249 19.08 -4.51 -4.06
CA THR A 249 18.50 -3.15 -4.04
C THR A 249 17.06 -3.12 -3.52
N GLY A 250 16.27 -4.16 -3.81
CA GLY A 250 14.88 -4.28 -3.36
C GLY A 250 14.76 -4.50 -1.86
N THR A 251 15.61 -5.35 -1.26
CA THR A 251 15.61 -5.57 0.20
C THR A 251 16.01 -4.32 0.98
N TRP A 252 16.92 -3.48 0.45
CA TRP A 252 17.19 -2.17 1.03
C TRP A 252 16.02 -1.20 0.88
N PHE A 253 15.30 -1.25 -0.25
CA PHE A 253 14.13 -0.41 -0.47
C PHE A 253 12.95 -0.81 0.44
N ALA A 254 12.74 -2.11 0.67
CA ALA A 254 11.68 -2.64 1.52
C ALA A 254 11.84 -2.27 3.01
N GLN A 255 13.05 -1.95 3.46
CA GLN A 255 13.31 -1.48 4.83
C GLN A 255 12.71 -0.10 5.12
N ASP A 256 12.41 0.70 4.09
CA ASP A 256 11.80 2.03 4.23
C ASP A 256 10.26 1.97 4.32
N GLY A 257 9.74 1.10 5.22
CA GLY A 257 8.37 0.60 5.32
C GLY A 257 7.17 1.57 5.38
N ALA A 258 7.33 2.88 5.12
CA ALA A 258 6.22 3.80 4.92
C ALA A 258 5.71 3.89 3.47
N VAL A 259 6.47 3.41 2.48
CA VAL A 259 6.09 3.59 1.06
C VAL A 259 5.03 2.57 0.60
N PHE A 260 4.87 1.43 1.30
CA PHE A 260 4.04 0.31 0.85
C PHE A 260 2.85 -0.06 1.75
N GLN A 261 2.42 0.85 2.64
CA GLN A 261 1.33 0.60 3.61
C GLN A 261 0.00 0.12 2.99
N ARG A 262 -0.18 0.20 1.66
CA ARG A 262 -1.41 -0.20 0.97
C ARG A 262 -1.38 -1.60 0.35
N SER A 263 -0.21 -2.19 0.11
CA SER A 263 -0.13 -3.38 -0.74
C SER A 263 0.83 -4.43 -0.21
N GLU A 264 0.78 -4.72 1.09
CA GLU A 264 1.58 -5.80 1.70
C GLU A 264 1.47 -7.11 0.90
N VAL A 265 0.27 -7.41 0.37
CA VAL A 265 0.04 -8.60 -0.46
C VAL A 265 0.69 -8.49 -1.86
N ALA A 266 0.65 -7.32 -2.51
CA ALA A 266 1.30 -7.13 -3.81
C ALA A 266 2.83 -7.10 -3.67
N LEU A 267 3.34 -6.47 -2.62
CA LEU A 267 4.76 -6.46 -2.27
C LEU A 267 5.25 -7.87 -1.96
N SER A 268 4.54 -8.61 -1.11
CA SER A 268 4.89 -10.01 -0.79
C SER A 268 4.90 -10.89 -2.04
N ARG A 269 3.88 -10.76 -2.92
CA ARG A 269 3.85 -11.49 -4.21
C ARG A 269 5.03 -11.10 -5.10
N HIS A 270 5.33 -9.81 -5.21
CA HIS A 270 6.47 -9.31 -5.99
C HIS A 270 7.80 -9.85 -5.47
N GLU A 271 8.03 -9.80 -4.16
CA GLU A 271 9.25 -10.30 -3.52
C GLU A 271 9.42 -11.81 -3.73
N ILE A 272 8.36 -12.60 -3.47
CA ILE A 272 8.39 -14.06 -3.59
C ILE A 272 8.72 -14.47 -5.03
N VAL A 273 8.05 -13.89 -6.03
CA VAL A 273 8.30 -14.22 -7.44
C VAL A 273 9.68 -13.72 -7.89
N GLY A 274 10.18 -12.62 -7.33
CA GLY A 274 11.57 -12.17 -7.51
C GLY A 274 12.61 -13.20 -7.06
N TRP A 275 12.45 -13.78 -5.87
CA TRP A 275 13.34 -14.83 -5.36
C TRP A 275 13.30 -16.11 -6.20
N PHE A 276 12.13 -16.52 -6.67
CA PHE A 276 12.01 -17.65 -7.60
C PHE A 276 12.70 -17.38 -8.93
N THR A 277 12.60 -16.16 -9.47
CA THR A 277 13.28 -15.74 -10.69
C THR A 277 14.80 -15.80 -10.55
N LEU A 278 15.35 -15.33 -9.41
CA LEU A 278 16.78 -15.43 -9.12
C LEU A 278 17.24 -16.90 -9.04
N THR A 279 16.49 -17.73 -8.32
CA THR A 279 16.79 -19.16 -8.18
C THR A 279 16.79 -19.85 -9.54
N GLY A 280 15.79 -19.55 -10.38
CA GLY A 280 15.70 -20.02 -11.75
C GLY A 280 16.89 -19.60 -12.60
N GLY A 281 17.34 -18.34 -12.51
CA GLY A 281 18.53 -17.83 -13.20
C GLY A 281 19.82 -18.56 -12.81
N LEU A 282 20.02 -18.83 -11.51
CA LEU A 282 21.16 -19.61 -11.01
C LEU A 282 21.13 -21.06 -11.54
N ILE A 283 19.96 -21.70 -11.50
CA ILE A 283 19.78 -23.07 -12.03
C ILE A 283 20.00 -23.09 -13.54
N SER A 284 19.44 -22.14 -14.29
CA SER A 284 19.65 -22.00 -15.74
C SER A 284 21.13 -21.83 -16.08
N THR A 285 21.86 -21.01 -15.33
CA THR A 285 23.31 -20.83 -15.51
C THR A 285 24.06 -22.14 -15.28
N GLY A 286 23.78 -22.83 -14.16
CA GLY A 286 24.41 -24.11 -13.83
C GLY A 286 24.11 -25.21 -14.86
N LEU A 287 22.84 -25.35 -15.27
CA LEU A 287 22.43 -26.32 -16.30
C LEU A 287 23.10 -26.03 -17.64
N LEU A 288 23.19 -24.76 -18.05
CA LEU A 288 23.83 -24.37 -19.30
C LEU A 288 25.32 -24.76 -19.29
N LEU A 289 26.03 -24.51 -18.20
CA LEU A 289 27.42 -24.93 -18.05
C LEU A 289 27.56 -26.46 -18.07
N ALA A 290 26.64 -27.18 -17.42
CA ALA A 290 26.62 -28.64 -17.41
C ALA A 290 26.30 -29.26 -18.79
N THR A 291 25.63 -28.53 -19.69
CA THR A 291 25.40 -29.01 -21.06
C THR A 291 26.68 -29.24 -21.86
N ARG A 292 27.81 -28.63 -21.46
CA ARG A 292 29.13 -28.88 -22.06
C ARG A 292 29.59 -30.32 -21.86
N SER A 293 29.21 -30.95 -20.75
CA SER A 293 29.55 -32.34 -20.43
C SER A 293 28.44 -33.31 -20.81
N ASN A 294 27.17 -32.90 -20.62
CA ASN A 294 26.02 -33.72 -20.94
C ASN A 294 24.99 -32.93 -21.77
N PRO A 295 25.00 -33.09 -23.12
CA PRO A 295 24.09 -32.38 -24.00
C PRO A 295 22.60 -32.62 -23.72
N ARG A 296 22.24 -33.73 -23.05
CA ARG A 296 20.83 -34.06 -22.71
C ARG A 296 20.25 -33.08 -21.68
N LEU A 297 21.08 -32.47 -20.82
CA LEU A 297 20.63 -31.46 -19.85
C LEU A 297 20.08 -30.20 -20.52
N ARG A 298 20.30 -30.03 -21.83
CA ARG A 298 19.84 -28.86 -22.56
C ARG A 298 18.31 -28.73 -22.60
N TRP A 299 17.58 -29.85 -22.55
CA TRP A 299 16.12 -29.81 -22.41
C TRP A 299 15.70 -29.27 -21.04
N ALA A 300 16.35 -29.71 -19.97
CA ALA A 300 16.11 -29.17 -18.63
C ALA A 300 16.45 -27.67 -18.56
N PHE A 301 17.58 -27.27 -19.14
CA PHE A 301 17.97 -25.85 -19.25
C PHE A 301 16.88 -25.01 -19.92
N ARG A 302 16.35 -25.45 -21.07
CA ARG A 302 15.29 -24.75 -21.82
C ARG A 302 14.03 -24.58 -20.96
N SER A 303 13.60 -25.63 -20.29
CA SER A 303 12.40 -25.58 -19.43
C SER A 303 12.58 -24.58 -18.29
N VAL A 304 13.73 -24.62 -17.61
CA VAL A 304 14.01 -23.69 -16.50
C VAL A 304 14.16 -22.26 -17.00
N LEU A 305 14.81 -22.04 -18.15
CA LEU A 305 14.96 -20.71 -18.74
C LEU A 305 13.60 -20.08 -19.10
N LEU A 306 12.73 -20.85 -19.76
CA LEU A 306 11.39 -20.40 -20.11
C LEU A 306 10.55 -20.07 -18.88
N LEU A 307 10.60 -20.94 -17.86
CA LEU A 307 9.93 -20.68 -16.59
C LEU A 307 10.46 -19.42 -15.91
N SER A 308 11.79 -19.26 -15.85
CA SER A 308 12.42 -18.08 -15.24
C SER A 308 12.05 -16.79 -15.97
N ALA A 309 12.01 -16.82 -17.31
CA ALA A 309 11.59 -15.67 -18.11
C ALA A 309 10.11 -15.31 -17.90
N ALA A 310 9.24 -16.31 -17.76
CA ALA A 310 7.82 -16.10 -17.44
C ALA A 310 7.64 -15.51 -16.04
N LEU A 311 8.36 -16.03 -15.03
CA LEU A 311 8.35 -15.49 -13.66
C LEU A 311 8.92 -14.08 -13.61
N ALA A 312 9.96 -13.76 -14.40
CA ALA A 312 10.50 -12.41 -14.51
C ALA A 312 9.45 -11.43 -15.06
N GLY A 313 8.70 -11.83 -16.10
CA GLY A 313 7.58 -11.04 -16.62
C GLY A 313 6.47 -10.83 -15.58
N LEU A 314 6.12 -11.89 -14.84
CA LEU A 314 5.13 -11.82 -13.76
C LEU A 314 5.59 -10.90 -12.61
N THR A 315 6.88 -10.95 -12.24
CA THR A 315 7.48 -10.04 -11.25
C THR A 315 7.34 -8.59 -11.70
N GLY A 316 7.59 -8.32 -12.99
CA GLY A 316 7.37 -7.00 -13.60
C GLY A 316 5.90 -6.57 -13.56
N HIS A 317 4.96 -7.50 -13.79
CA HIS A 317 3.53 -7.21 -13.68
C HIS A 317 3.11 -6.82 -12.25
N PHE A 318 3.56 -7.56 -11.23
CA PHE A 318 3.34 -7.18 -9.83
C PHE A 318 4.06 -5.89 -9.44
N GLY A 319 5.22 -5.62 -10.04
CA GLY A 319 5.89 -4.32 -9.95
C GLY A 319 4.99 -3.18 -10.45
N GLY A 320 4.34 -3.39 -11.60
CA GLY A 320 3.32 -2.47 -12.12
C GLY A 320 2.12 -2.33 -11.18
N GLU A 321 1.61 -3.43 -10.64
CA GLU A 321 0.47 -3.44 -9.70
C GLU A 321 0.72 -2.57 -8.45
N MET A 322 1.94 -2.63 -7.89
CA MET A 322 2.31 -1.81 -6.73
C MET A 322 2.34 -0.31 -7.02
N ILE A 323 2.67 0.09 -8.25
CA ILE A 323 2.81 1.49 -8.65
C ILE A 323 1.51 2.05 -9.25
N TYR A 324 0.77 1.22 -9.98
CA TYR A 324 -0.38 1.63 -10.79
C TYR A 324 -1.73 1.11 -10.26
N GLY A 325 -1.74 0.24 -9.26
CA GLY A 325 -2.95 -0.39 -8.71
C GLY A 325 -3.32 -1.70 -9.41
N ALA A 326 -4.29 -2.44 -8.85
CA ALA A 326 -4.69 -3.78 -9.33
C ALA A 326 -5.20 -3.81 -10.79
N ASP A 327 -5.86 -2.73 -11.23
CA ASP A 327 -6.59 -2.68 -12.50
C ASP A 327 -5.78 -2.01 -13.63
N TRP A 328 -4.46 -1.91 -13.51
CA TRP A 328 -3.66 -1.12 -14.46
C TRP A 328 -3.62 -1.66 -15.92
N LEU A 329 -4.09 -2.89 -16.15
CA LEU A 329 -4.16 -3.54 -17.47
C LEU A 329 -5.60 -3.68 -18.02
N PHE A 330 -6.63 -3.24 -17.29
CA PHE A 330 -8.03 -3.46 -17.64
C PHE A 330 -8.87 -2.18 -17.59
#